data_AF-A0A8S1CS16-F1
#
_entry.id   AF-A0A8S1CS16-F1
#
_cell.length_a   1.000
_cell.length_b   1.000
_cell.length_c   1.000
_cell.angle_alpha   90.00
_cell.angle_beta   90.00
_cell.angle_gamma   90.00
#
_symmetry.space_group_name_H-M   'P 1'
#
loop_
_entity.id
_entity.type
_entity.pdbx_description
1 polymer ?
#
loop_
_entity_poly.entity_id
_entity_poly.type
_entity_poly.pdbx_seq_one_letter_code
_entity_poly.pdbx_strand_id
1 'polypeptide(L)'
;MNLAVTFSANMLKICSQFQNLRCAVAHQQLFNHPLSRAMSGSLSFRTVLLKRKHAIDLHQTGHKPKKLRGKHFIYQYVEDAPFKKEEPLEVILTQYVDGIGKKGEKVKLKRQFAYNNLLLPKLAVYANPENEALYGSSEASSEYEYSSKYAPKMVQYLSKSLVAITMNKEVPWTLEAWHIRACARKAGILIADDSCIEMPEKEISGPDLSLETKEFLVTVTINKKEKAKMRCRIHHWSTEPGDRIKAEYPWFKRAEPIFEEQAEELSSIPLPEYKALHKSAPDLK
;
A
#
# COMPACT_ATOMS: atom_id res chain seq x y z
N MET A 1 73.96 54.32 30.47
CA MET A 1 73.00 53.24 30.17
C MET A 1 72.82 53.25 28.64
N ASN A 2 73.74 52.64 27.88
CA ASN A 2 73.75 51.22 27.46
C ASN A 2 72.37 50.79 26.94
N LEU A 3 72.17 50.24 25.74
CA LEU A 3 73.06 49.75 24.68
C LEU A 3 72.16 49.55 23.44
N ALA A 4 72.71 49.84 22.27
CA ALA A 4 72.20 49.42 20.96
C ALA A 4 72.63 47.99 20.65
N VAL A 5 71.82 47.23 19.88
CA VAL A 5 72.22 46.14 18.95
C VAL A 5 70.99 45.92 18.03
N THR A 6 70.87 46.32 16.74
CA THR A 6 71.57 46.05 15.45
C THR A 6 71.53 44.61 14.93
N PHE A 7 71.59 44.50 13.59
CA PHE A 7 71.72 43.33 12.69
C PHE A 7 70.42 42.72 12.18
N SER A 8 70.22 42.43 10.89
CA SER A 8 71.00 42.66 9.67
C SER A 8 70.14 42.26 8.48
N ALA A 9 70.32 42.96 7.38
CA ALA A 9 69.81 42.63 6.07
C ALA A 9 70.54 41.44 5.42
N ASN A 10 69.91 40.96 4.35
CA ASN A 10 70.51 40.67 3.04
C ASN A 10 71.05 39.27 2.71
N MET A 11 70.89 38.99 1.40
CA MET A 11 71.52 37.96 0.53
C MET A 11 70.72 36.66 0.40
N LEU A 12 70.32 36.15 -0.77
CA LEU A 12 70.59 36.41 -2.20
C LEU A 12 69.46 35.73 -3.01
N LYS A 13 68.80 36.43 -3.95
CA LYS A 13 68.84 36.22 -5.41
C LYS A 13 69.18 34.78 -5.84
N ILE A 14 68.42 34.15 -6.75
CA ILE A 14 68.65 34.15 -8.22
C ILE A 14 67.39 33.48 -8.83
N CYS A 15 66.58 34.17 -9.62
CA CYS A 15 66.64 34.24 -11.09
C CYS A 15 66.43 32.87 -11.80
N SER A 16 65.30 32.78 -12.52
CA SER A 16 65.11 32.13 -13.82
C SER A 16 66.05 30.99 -14.25
N GLN A 17 65.49 29.84 -14.62
CA GLN A 17 65.42 29.36 -16.02
C GLN A 17 64.98 27.88 -16.07
N PHE A 18 64.58 27.47 -17.28
CA PHE A 18 64.19 26.13 -17.76
C PHE A 18 62.73 25.73 -17.51
N GLN A 19 61.79 26.08 -18.40
CA GLN A 19 61.58 25.59 -19.79
C GLN A 19 61.29 24.08 -19.90
N ASN A 20 60.15 23.80 -20.55
CA ASN A 20 59.84 22.63 -21.40
C ASN A 20 59.59 21.31 -20.62
N LEU A 21 58.51 20.53 -20.80
CA LEU A 21 57.73 20.12 -21.97
C LEU A 21 56.33 19.65 -21.47
N ARG A 22 55.23 20.13 -22.05
CA ARG A 22 54.40 19.48 -23.09
C ARG A 22 53.69 18.17 -22.72
N CYS A 23 52.37 18.22 -22.91
CA CYS A 23 51.47 17.14 -23.37
C CYS A 23 51.17 16.01 -22.35
N ALA A 24 49.93 15.58 -22.10
CA ALA A 24 48.71 15.64 -22.87
C ALA A 24 47.50 15.62 -21.93
N VAL A 25 46.59 16.60 -22.11
CA VAL A 25 45.21 16.51 -21.63
C VAL A 25 44.40 16.01 -22.81
N ALA A 26 43.91 14.77 -22.74
CA ALA A 26 42.87 14.29 -23.62
C ALA A 26 42.06 13.18 -22.92
N HIS A 27 40.73 13.33 -23.01
CA HIS A 27 39.69 12.35 -22.74
C HIS A 27 39.33 11.99 -21.29
N GLN A 28 38.60 12.91 -20.65
CA GLN A 28 37.44 12.56 -19.82
C GLN A 28 36.25 13.40 -20.28
N GLN A 29 35.76 13.10 -21.49
CA GLN A 29 34.39 13.40 -21.86
C GLN A 29 33.66 12.07 -21.90
N LEU A 30 32.86 11.84 -20.86
CA LEU A 30 31.58 11.12 -20.84
C LEU A 30 31.21 10.99 -19.36
N PHE A 31 29.92 11.09 -19.05
CA PHE A 31 29.30 11.12 -17.72
C PHE A 31 29.28 12.49 -17.05
N ASN A 32 28.39 13.36 -17.52
CA ASN A 32 27.59 14.21 -16.64
C ASN A 32 26.31 14.63 -17.39
N HIS A 33 25.31 13.74 -17.36
CA HIS A 33 23.92 14.13 -17.60
C HIS A 33 23.18 14.04 -16.26
N PRO A 34 22.47 15.09 -15.82
CA PRO A 34 21.72 15.06 -14.58
C PRO A 34 20.36 14.40 -14.85
N LEU A 35 20.24 13.12 -14.51
CA LEU A 35 18.93 12.48 -14.36
C LEU A 35 18.49 12.56 -12.90
N SER A 36 18.06 13.76 -12.48
CA SER A 36 17.10 13.88 -11.39
C SER A 36 15.73 13.43 -11.90
N ARG A 37 15.47 12.11 -11.85
CA ARG A 37 14.15 11.55 -12.20
C ARG A 37 13.79 10.43 -11.22
N ALA A 38 12.84 10.74 -10.34
CA ALA A 38 11.97 9.86 -9.58
C ALA A 38 12.62 8.62 -8.89
N MET A 39 12.89 8.76 -7.59
CA MET A 39 13.17 7.65 -6.67
C MET A 39 11.88 6.89 -6.33
N SER A 40 11.35 6.12 -7.28
CA SER A 40 10.44 5.01 -6.98
C SER A 40 10.57 3.83 -7.95
N GLY A 41 11.61 3.80 -8.78
CA GLY A 41 11.99 2.60 -9.51
C GLY A 41 12.97 1.81 -8.65
N SER A 42 12.67 0.55 -8.35
CA SER A 42 13.77 -0.35 -7.96
C SER A 42 14.78 -0.29 -9.09
N LEU A 43 15.95 0.31 -8.86
CA LEU A 43 17.10 0.06 -9.71
C LEU A 43 17.29 -1.45 -9.68
N SER A 44 16.84 -2.12 -10.74
CA SER A 44 17.13 -3.53 -10.95
C SER A 44 18.63 -3.58 -11.17
N PHE A 45 19.38 -3.77 -10.09
CA PHE A 45 20.80 -4.00 -10.17
C PHE A 45 20.97 -5.35 -10.87
N ARG A 46 21.20 -5.29 -12.18
CA ARG A 46 21.51 -6.48 -12.97
C ARG A 46 22.85 -7.02 -12.50
N THR A 47 22.83 -8.17 -11.83
CA THR A 47 24.07 -8.85 -11.44
C THR A 47 24.68 -9.51 -12.67
N VAL A 48 25.86 -9.04 -13.06
CA VAL A 48 26.64 -9.62 -14.16
C VAL A 48 27.68 -10.56 -13.58
N LEU A 49 27.70 -11.82 -14.03
CA LEU A 49 28.73 -12.77 -13.63
C LEU A 49 29.94 -12.64 -14.54
N LEU A 50 31.07 -12.26 -13.93
CA LEU A 50 32.33 -12.04 -14.60
C LEU A 50 33.36 -13.06 -14.11
N LYS A 51 34.13 -13.62 -15.04
CA LYS A 51 35.28 -14.49 -14.73
C LYS A 51 36.56 -13.75 -15.08
N ARG A 52 37.59 -13.83 -14.22
CA ARG A 52 38.91 -13.27 -14.56
C ARG A 52 39.48 -14.01 -15.77
N LYS A 53 39.95 -13.27 -16.77
CA LYS A 53 40.60 -13.83 -17.96
C LYS A 53 41.92 -14.51 -17.63
N HIS A 54 42.69 -13.90 -16.71
CA HIS A 54 43.95 -14.44 -16.23
C HIS A 54 43.78 -15.05 -14.83
N ALA A 55 44.20 -16.31 -14.67
CA ALA A 55 44.20 -17.00 -13.40
C ALA A 55 45.15 -16.32 -12.39
N ILE A 56 44.83 -16.44 -11.11
CA ILE A 56 45.66 -15.95 -10.02
C ILE A 56 46.61 -17.07 -9.59
N ASP A 57 47.87 -16.72 -9.35
CA ASP A 57 48.86 -17.66 -8.82
C ASP A 57 48.41 -18.17 -7.44
N LEU A 58 48.45 -19.49 -7.27
CA LEU A 58 48.12 -20.12 -6.00
C LEU A 58 49.09 -19.69 -4.91
N HIS A 59 48.57 -19.50 -3.71
CA HIS A 59 49.34 -19.24 -2.50
C HIS A 59 49.25 -20.47 -1.59
N GLN A 60 50.23 -20.63 -0.70
CA GLN A 60 50.21 -21.70 0.29
C GLN A 60 49.03 -21.51 1.24
N THR A 61 48.39 -22.62 1.63
CA THR A 61 47.25 -22.63 2.55
C THR A 61 47.60 -21.92 3.85
N GLY A 62 46.75 -20.98 4.30
CA GLY A 62 46.97 -20.22 5.53
C GLY A 62 47.92 -19.01 5.40
N HIS A 63 48.62 -18.86 4.27
CA HIS A 63 49.42 -17.66 4.00
C HIS A 63 48.58 -16.56 3.34
N LYS A 64 49.01 -15.30 3.50
CA LYS A 64 48.33 -14.16 2.87
C LYS A 64 48.39 -14.30 1.34
N PRO A 65 47.27 -14.06 0.62
CA PRO A 65 47.26 -14.12 -0.83
C PRO A 65 48.20 -13.07 -1.42
N LYS A 66 48.88 -13.42 -2.52
CA LYS A 66 49.76 -12.50 -3.24
C LYS A 66 48.95 -11.33 -3.80
N LYS A 67 49.58 -10.15 -3.86
CA LYS A 67 48.96 -8.94 -4.43
C LYS A 67 48.59 -9.18 -5.90
N LEU A 68 47.35 -8.82 -6.26
CA LEU A 68 46.88 -8.90 -7.65
C LEU A 68 47.64 -7.89 -8.53
N ARG A 69 48.00 -8.32 -9.73
CA ARG A 69 48.63 -7.48 -10.75
C ARG A 69 47.55 -6.92 -11.69
N GLY A 70 47.89 -5.88 -12.46
CA GLY A 70 46.97 -5.26 -13.43
C GLY A 70 46.27 -6.26 -14.36
N LYS A 71 47.00 -7.28 -14.83
CA LYS A 71 46.46 -8.37 -15.66
C LYS A 71 45.28 -9.14 -15.03
N HIS A 72 45.18 -9.20 -13.70
CA HIS A 72 44.12 -9.94 -13.00
C HIS A 72 42.80 -9.18 -12.90
N PHE A 73 42.78 -7.88 -13.23
CA PHE A 73 41.56 -7.06 -13.29
C PHE A 73 40.93 -7.04 -14.68
N ILE A 74 41.41 -7.89 -15.59
CA ILE A 74 40.82 -8.13 -16.90
C ILE A 74 39.77 -9.24 -16.74
N TYR A 75 38.51 -8.88 -16.98
CA TYR A 75 37.37 -9.79 -16.83
C TYR A 75 36.81 -10.19 -18.19
N GLN A 76 36.35 -11.42 -18.27
CA GLN A 76 35.55 -11.97 -19.36
C GLN A 76 34.12 -12.12 -18.86
N TYR A 77 33.19 -11.63 -19.67
CA TYR A 77 31.76 -11.83 -19.44
C TYR A 77 31.41 -13.32 -19.55
N VAL A 78 30.69 -13.86 -18.56
CA VAL A 78 30.24 -15.25 -18.55
C VAL A 78 28.77 -15.28 -18.90
N GLU A 79 27.95 -14.74 -18.01
CA GLU A 79 26.50 -14.71 -18.13
C GLU A 79 25.93 -13.59 -17.27
N ASP A 80 24.76 -13.10 -17.67
CA ASP A 80 23.95 -12.26 -16.82
C ASP A 80 23.15 -13.17 -15.89
N ALA A 81 23.13 -12.85 -14.59
CA ALA A 81 22.24 -13.57 -13.69
C ALA A 81 20.81 -13.41 -14.24
N PRO A 82 20.09 -14.52 -14.50
CA PRO A 82 18.74 -14.43 -15.03
C PRO A 82 17.89 -13.62 -14.06
N PHE A 83 16.93 -12.86 -14.58
CA PHE A 83 15.94 -12.20 -13.75
C PHE A 83 15.08 -13.27 -13.08
N LYS A 84 15.54 -13.76 -11.94
CA LYS A 84 14.81 -14.74 -11.13
C LYS A 84 13.69 -13.98 -10.43
N LYS A 85 12.46 -14.45 -10.62
CA LYS A 85 11.33 -13.96 -9.84
C LYS A 85 11.66 -14.17 -8.37
N GLU A 86 11.68 -13.08 -7.61
CA GLU A 86 11.95 -13.15 -6.18
C GLU A 86 10.89 -14.02 -5.50
N GLU A 87 11.37 -15.03 -4.77
CA GLU A 87 10.50 -15.85 -3.94
C GLU A 87 9.90 -14.99 -2.82
N PRO A 88 8.62 -15.21 -2.47
CA PRO A 88 7.98 -14.50 -1.37
C PRO A 88 8.71 -14.79 -0.05
N LEU A 89 8.79 -13.77 0.80
CA LEU A 89 9.42 -13.86 2.11
C LEU A 89 8.45 -14.42 3.13
N GLU A 90 8.93 -15.36 3.94
CA GLU A 90 8.19 -15.91 5.07
C GLU A 90 8.48 -15.11 6.34
N VAL A 91 7.43 -14.63 6.99
CA VAL A 91 7.51 -13.86 8.24
C VAL A 91 6.48 -14.37 9.24
N ILE A 92 6.77 -14.18 10.53
CA ILE A 92 5.88 -14.49 11.65
C ILE A 92 5.39 -13.18 12.25
N LEU A 93 4.08 -13.03 12.38
CA LEU A 93 3.49 -11.81 12.93
C LEU A 93 3.63 -11.77 14.46
N THR A 94 4.08 -10.66 15.02
CA THR A 94 4.18 -10.48 16.49
C THR A 94 2.89 -9.89 17.08
N GLN A 95 2.06 -9.27 16.23
CA GLN A 95 0.80 -8.61 16.57
C GLN A 95 -0.25 -8.91 15.49
N TYR A 96 -1.53 -8.64 15.80
CA TYR A 96 -2.57 -8.67 14.77
C TYR A 96 -2.34 -7.55 13.76
N VAL A 97 -2.38 -7.88 12.46
CA VAL A 97 -2.27 -6.87 11.39
C VAL A 97 -3.44 -7.00 10.42
N ASP A 98 -4.10 -5.87 10.18
CA ASP A 98 -5.36 -5.80 9.44
C ASP A 98 -5.25 -6.35 7.99
N GLY A 99 -6.03 -7.39 7.72
CA GLY A 99 -6.09 -8.10 6.43
C GLY A 99 -4.84 -8.88 6.06
N ILE A 100 -3.91 -9.10 7.00
CA ILE A 100 -2.74 -9.95 6.79
C ILE A 100 -2.91 -11.25 7.58
N GLY A 101 -3.03 -11.16 8.90
CA GLY A 101 -3.08 -12.35 9.75
C GLY A 101 -3.12 -12.06 11.24
N LYS A 102 -3.24 -13.14 12.02
CA LYS A 102 -3.24 -13.12 13.49
C LYS A 102 -1.81 -13.12 14.03
N LYS A 103 -1.66 -12.73 15.30
CA LYS A 103 -0.40 -12.87 16.03
C LYS A 103 0.05 -14.34 16.03
N GLY A 104 1.34 -14.57 15.78
CA GLY A 104 1.97 -15.89 15.69
C GLY A 104 1.75 -16.62 14.36
N GLU A 105 0.99 -16.05 13.42
CA GLU A 105 0.75 -16.65 12.11
C GLU A 105 1.98 -16.49 11.20
N LYS A 106 2.36 -17.59 10.53
CA LYS A 106 3.41 -17.60 9.51
C LYS A 106 2.82 -17.26 8.13
N VAL A 107 3.22 -16.14 7.55
CA VAL A 107 2.65 -15.60 6.30
C VAL A 107 3.73 -15.44 5.23
N LYS A 108 3.39 -15.78 3.97
CA LYS A 108 4.25 -15.55 2.80
C LYS A 108 3.82 -14.28 2.06
N LEU A 109 4.72 -13.30 1.93
CA LEU A 109 4.43 -11.98 1.35
C LEU A 109 5.51 -11.54 0.35
N LYS A 110 5.21 -10.51 -0.45
CA LYS A 110 6.23 -9.88 -1.31
C LYS A 110 7.30 -9.21 -0.43
N ARG A 111 8.58 -9.41 -0.74
CA ARG A 111 9.74 -8.91 0.03
C ARG A 111 9.66 -7.44 0.38
N GLN A 112 9.40 -6.58 -0.60
CA GLN A 112 9.28 -5.12 -0.40
C GLN A 112 8.16 -4.75 0.59
N PHE A 113 7.01 -5.40 0.48
CA PHE A 113 5.87 -5.16 1.36
C PHE A 113 6.17 -5.64 2.78
N ALA A 114 6.72 -6.86 2.92
CA ALA A 114 7.09 -7.42 4.22
C ALA A 114 8.17 -6.56 4.91
N TYR A 115 9.18 -6.11 4.18
CA TYR A 115 10.24 -5.28 4.75
C TYR A 115 9.71 -3.92 5.21
N ASN A 116 9.06 -3.15 4.32
CA ASN A 116 8.64 -1.79 4.62
C ASN A 116 7.50 -1.72 5.64
N ASN A 117 6.50 -2.61 5.52
CA ASN A 117 5.26 -2.50 6.30
C ASN A 117 5.25 -3.39 7.55
N LEU A 118 6.09 -4.42 7.65
CA LEU A 118 6.05 -5.36 8.77
C LEU A 118 7.36 -5.41 9.55
N LEU A 119 8.48 -5.69 8.89
CA LEU A 119 9.77 -5.88 9.55
C LEU A 119 10.34 -4.56 10.08
N LEU A 120 10.32 -3.50 9.27
CA LEU A 120 10.80 -2.18 9.64
C LEU A 120 10.05 -1.60 10.87
N PRO A 121 8.70 -1.63 10.92
CA PRO A 121 7.95 -1.24 12.11
C PRO A 121 7.91 -2.30 13.22
N LYS A 122 8.58 -3.45 13.05
CA LYS A 122 8.64 -4.57 14.03
C LYS A 122 7.30 -5.25 14.34
N LEU A 123 6.36 -5.22 13.40
CA LEU A 123 5.08 -5.95 13.47
C LEU A 123 5.23 -7.45 13.11
N ALA A 124 6.38 -7.82 12.53
CA ALA A 124 6.72 -9.18 12.21
C ALA A 124 8.21 -9.44 12.41
N VAL A 125 8.56 -10.72 12.49
CA VAL A 125 9.92 -11.23 12.61
C VAL A 125 10.17 -12.26 11.50
N TYR A 126 11.44 -12.43 11.09
CA TYR A 126 11.81 -13.48 10.12
C TYR A 126 11.46 -14.87 10.63
N ALA A 127 10.99 -15.74 9.73
CA ALA A 127 10.71 -17.14 10.01
C ALA A 127 12.02 -17.97 10.10
N ASN A 128 12.74 -17.82 11.21
CA ASN A 128 13.88 -18.66 11.58
C ASN A 128 13.41 -19.73 12.57
N PRO A 129 14.05 -20.91 12.66
CA PRO A 129 13.63 -21.96 13.60
C PRO A 129 13.61 -21.50 15.06
N GLU A 130 14.54 -20.63 15.46
CA GLU A 130 14.55 -20.02 16.80
C GLU A 130 13.34 -19.11 17.04
N ASN A 131 12.99 -18.30 16.04
CA ASN A 131 11.84 -17.39 16.10
C ASN A 131 10.51 -18.16 16.00
N GLU A 132 10.49 -19.29 15.30
CA GLU A 132 9.34 -20.19 15.26
C GLU A 132 9.08 -20.82 16.62
N ALA A 133 10.12 -21.15 17.40
CA ALA A 133 9.93 -21.63 18.76
C ALA A 133 9.44 -20.53 19.72
N LEU A 134 9.90 -19.29 19.53
CA LEU A 134 9.56 -18.16 20.41
C LEU A 134 8.19 -17.53 20.10
N TYR A 135 7.87 -17.37 18.81
CA TYR A 135 6.70 -16.66 18.31
C TYR A 135 5.71 -17.56 17.59
N GLY A 136 6.07 -18.81 17.31
CA GLY A 136 5.12 -19.81 16.84
C GLY A 136 4.00 -19.95 17.85
N SER A 137 2.80 -20.25 17.34
CA SER A 137 1.50 -20.23 18.01
C SER A 137 1.47 -21.01 19.34
N SER A 138 2.10 -20.47 20.39
CA SER A 138 1.58 -20.59 21.74
C SER A 138 0.24 -19.86 21.72
N GLU A 139 -0.79 -20.53 22.20
CA GLU A 139 -2.19 -20.08 22.21
C GLU A 139 -2.32 -18.77 22.99
N ALA A 140 -1.88 -17.67 22.41
CA ALA A 140 -1.85 -16.36 23.03
C ALA A 140 -3.19 -15.69 22.78
N SER A 141 -4.17 -16.17 23.56
CA SER A 141 -5.31 -15.44 24.10
C SER A 141 -5.12 -13.92 23.94
N SER A 142 -5.83 -13.31 22.99
CA SER A 142 -5.86 -11.86 22.85
C SER A 142 -7.28 -11.39 22.59
N GLU A 143 -7.66 -10.35 23.33
CA GLU A 143 -9.02 -9.83 23.57
C GLU A 143 -9.84 -9.43 22.33
N TYR A 144 -9.27 -9.48 21.13
CA TYR A 144 -9.92 -9.07 19.88
C TYR A 144 -9.71 -10.10 18.77
N GLU A 145 -10.35 -11.26 18.95
CA GLU A 145 -10.43 -12.25 17.89
C GLU A 145 -11.53 -11.89 16.88
N TYR A 146 -11.14 -11.18 15.83
CA TYR A 146 -11.95 -11.13 14.61
C TYR A 146 -12.21 -12.54 14.08
N SER A 147 -13.41 -12.74 13.54
CA SER A 147 -13.84 -14.01 12.98
C SER A 147 -12.91 -14.49 11.86
N SER A 148 -12.39 -13.55 11.06
CA SER A 148 -11.42 -13.81 10.01
C SER A 148 -10.46 -12.63 9.84
N LYS A 149 -9.34 -12.86 9.15
CA LYS A 149 -8.36 -11.80 8.83
C LYS A 149 -8.95 -10.62 8.05
N TYR A 150 -10.00 -10.85 7.25
CA TYR A 150 -10.62 -9.84 6.39
C TYR A 150 -11.81 -9.14 7.01
N ALA A 151 -12.29 -9.64 8.15
CA ALA A 151 -13.52 -9.21 8.76
C ALA A 151 -13.52 -7.71 9.14
N PRO A 152 -12.48 -7.13 9.76
CA PRO A 152 -12.46 -5.69 10.03
C PRO A 152 -12.42 -4.83 8.76
N LYS A 153 -11.72 -5.25 7.70
CA LYS A 153 -11.79 -4.57 6.39
C LYS A 153 -13.19 -4.60 5.81
N MET A 154 -13.90 -5.71 5.99
CA MET A 154 -15.29 -5.83 5.54
C MET A 154 -16.20 -4.89 6.34
N VAL A 155 -16.03 -4.79 7.66
CA VAL A 155 -16.76 -3.82 8.50
C VAL A 155 -16.51 -2.40 7.99
N GLN A 156 -15.25 -2.01 7.77
CA GLN A 156 -14.92 -0.68 7.23
C GLN A 156 -15.49 -0.45 5.83
N TYR A 157 -15.49 -1.47 4.97
CA TYR A 157 -16.04 -1.41 3.62
C TYR A 157 -17.56 -1.19 3.65
N LEU A 158 -18.28 -1.96 4.48
CA LEU A 158 -19.74 -1.84 4.64
C LEU A 158 -20.15 -0.52 5.29
N SER A 159 -19.36 0.00 6.24
CA SER A 159 -19.61 1.33 6.82
C SER A 159 -19.49 2.46 5.78
N LYS A 160 -18.64 2.28 4.76
CA LYS A 160 -18.48 3.24 3.67
C LYS A 160 -19.44 2.99 2.50
N SER A 161 -20.07 1.82 2.42
CA SER A 161 -20.94 1.49 1.30
C SER A 161 -22.29 2.19 1.44
N LEU A 162 -22.82 2.62 0.29
CA LEU A 162 -24.17 3.12 0.16
C LEU A 162 -24.92 2.21 -0.79
N VAL A 163 -25.99 1.59 -0.30
CA VAL A 163 -26.85 0.71 -1.11
C VAL A 163 -28.12 1.46 -1.49
N ALA A 164 -28.36 1.57 -2.79
CA ALA A 164 -29.60 2.11 -3.33
C ALA A 164 -30.69 1.03 -3.30
N ILE A 165 -31.68 1.23 -2.44
CA ILE A 165 -32.84 0.35 -2.30
C ILE A 165 -33.86 0.76 -3.34
N THR A 166 -33.95 -0.05 -4.39
CA THR A 166 -34.85 0.20 -5.53
C THR A 166 -36.23 -0.36 -5.20
N MET A 167 -37.22 0.49 -4.93
CA MET A 167 -38.61 0.11 -4.64
C MET A 167 -39.59 0.62 -5.69
N ASN A 168 -40.78 0.03 -5.79
CA ASN A 168 -41.78 0.48 -6.75
C ASN A 168 -42.45 1.80 -6.30
N LYS A 169 -42.74 2.69 -7.24
CA LYS A 169 -43.51 3.93 -7.01
C LYS A 169 -45.03 3.69 -6.93
N GLU A 170 -45.55 2.69 -7.65
CA GLU A 170 -47.00 2.54 -7.85
C GLU A 170 -47.62 1.48 -6.93
N VAL A 171 -46.87 0.41 -6.68
CA VAL A 171 -47.33 -0.72 -5.87
C VAL A 171 -46.91 -0.50 -4.42
N PRO A 172 -47.82 -0.60 -3.44
CA PRO A 172 -47.46 -0.48 -2.03
C PRO A 172 -46.48 -1.59 -1.63
N TRP A 173 -45.51 -1.25 -0.81
CA TRP A 173 -44.47 -2.17 -0.37
C TRP A 173 -44.12 -1.92 1.09
N THR A 174 -43.71 -2.99 1.75
CA THR A 174 -43.15 -2.98 3.11
C THR A 174 -41.71 -3.45 3.02
N LEU A 175 -40.79 -2.68 3.61
CA LEU A 175 -39.38 -3.00 3.53
C LEU A 175 -39.04 -4.22 4.42
N GLU A 176 -38.45 -5.24 3.81
CA GLU A 176 -38.04 -6.48 4.48
C GLU A 176 -36.57 -6.79 4.19
N ALA A 177 -35.97 -7.73 4.94
CA ALA A 177 -34.56 -8.08 4.80
C ALA A 177 -34.18 -8.55 3.38
N TRP A 178 -35.05 -9.31 2.69
CA TRP A 178 -34.76 -9.82 1.35
C TRP A 178 -34.67 -8.69 0.30
N HIS A 179 -35.41 -7.60 0.49
CA HIS A 179 -35.34 -6.42 -0.36
C HIS A 179 -33.96 -5.78 -0.31
N ILE A 180 -33.41 -5.63 0.89
CA ILE A 180 -32.05 -5.12 1.11
C ILE A 180 -31.04 -6.07 0.50
N ARG A 181 -31.22 -7.38 0.68
CA ARG A 181 -30.33 -8.40 0.12
C ARG A 181 -30.29 -8.38 -1.41
N ALA A 182 -31.44 -8.23 -2.05
CA ALA A 182 -31.53 -8.11 -3.52
C ALA A 182 -30.83 -6.83 -4.01
N CYS A 183 -31.03 -5.70 -3.32
CA CYS A 183 -30.38 -4.43 -3.67
C CYS A 183 -28.87 -4.44 -3.38
N ALA A 184 -28.44 -5.07 -2.29
CA ALA A 184 -27.05 -5.27 -1.96
C ALA A 184 -26.34 -6.10 -3.04
N ARG A 185 -27.00 -7.14 -3.56
CA ARG A 185 -26.49 -7.93 -4.70
C ARG A 185 -26.33 -7.07 -5.96
N LYS A 186 -27.29 -6.18 -6.25
CA LYS A 186 -27.17 -5.20 -7.35
C LYS A 186 -25.99 -4.24 -7.14
N ALA A 187 -25.67 -3.89 -5.89
CA ALA A 187 -24.49 -3.11 -5.52
C ALA A 187 -23.17 -3.91 -5.50
N GLY A 188 -23.19 -5.21 -5.80
CA GLY A 188 -22.01 -6.09 -5.79
C GLY A 188 -21.64 -6.65 -4.41
N ILE A 189 -22.52 -6.50 -3.42
CA ILE A 189 -22.34 -7.05 -2.06
C ILE A 189 -23.20 -8.31 -1.93
N LEU A 190 -22.55 -9.46 -1.73
CA LEU A 190 -23.24 -10.73 -1.54
C LEU A 190 -23.50 -10.96 -0.05
N ILE A 191 -24.78 -10.95 0.35
CA ILE A 191 -25.21 -11.32 1.70
C ILE A 191 -25.73 -12.76 1.68
N ALA A 192 -25.16 -13.60 2.54
CA ALA A 192 -25.34 -15.05 2.50
C ALA A 192 -26.71 -15.53 2.97
N ASP A 193 -27.36 -14.85 3.93
CA ASP A 193 -28.68 -15.18 4.47
C ASP A 193 -29.44 -13.91 4.90
N ASP A 194 -30.77 -13.99 4.97
CA ASP A 194 -31.63 -12.87 5.40
C ASP A 194 -31.48 -12.60 6.91
N SER A 195 -31.21 -13.64 7.71
CA SER A 195 -31.00 -13.54 9.16
C SER A 195 -29.74 -12.76 9.55
N CYS A 196 -28.87 -12.43 8.60
CA CYS A 196 -27.70 -11.60 8.84
C CYS A 196 -28.02 -10.10 8.88
N ILE A 197 -29.23 -9.70 8.49
CA ILE A 197 -29.65 -8.31 8.33
C ILE A 197 -30.58 -7.94 9.49
N GLU A 198 -30.18 -6.97 10.29
CA GLU A 198 -30.99 -6.35 11.35
C GLU A 198 -31.63 -5.08 10.79
N MET A 199 -32.96 -5.11 10.68
CA MET A 199 -33.79 -3.99 10.23
C MET A 199 -33.95 -2.93 11.32
N PRO A 200 -34.17 -1.65 10.96
CA PRO A 200 -34.58 -0.64 11.93
C PRO A 200 -35.92 -0.99 12.59
N GLU A 201 -36.13 -0.54 13.83
CA GLU A 201 -37.34 -0.85 14.62
C GLU A 201 -38.63 -0.30 14.00
N LYS A 202 -38.54 0.79 13.26
CA LYS A 202 -39.68 1.43 12.58
C LYS A 202 -39.81 0.86 11.18
N GLU A 203 -40.98 0.31 10.90
CA GLU A 203 -41.34 -0.18 9.57
C GLU A 203 -41.34 0.97 8.56
N ILE A 204 -40.72 0.75 7.41
CA ILE A 204 -40.74 1.69 6.29
C ILE A 204 -41.70 1.12 5.26
N SER A 205 -42.83 1.78 5.08
CA SER A 205 -43.80 1.48 4.05
C SER A 205 -43.82 2.59 3.00
N GLY A 206 -44.04 2.18 1.75
CA GLY A 206 -44.33 3.07 0.63
C GLY A 206 -45.66 2.68 -0.02
N PRO A 207 -46.16 3.49 -0.96
CA PRO A 207 -45.38 4.33 -1.87
C PRO A 207 -45.54 5.82 -1.54
N ASP A 208 -44.56 6.37 -0.81
CA ASP A 208 -44.50 7.79 -0.50
C ASP A 208 -43.32 8.45 -1.21
N LEU A 209 -43.60 9.39 -2.13
CA LEU A 209 -42.57 10.13 -2.84
C LEU A 209 -41.67 10.95 -1.89
N SER A 210 -42.18 11.28 -0.69
CA SER A 210 -41.43 11.98 0.35
C SER A 210 -40.27 11.15 0.92
N LEU A 211 -40.27 9.82 0.74
CA LEU A 211 -39.20 8.94 1.16
C LEU A 211 -38.05 8.85 0.15
N GLU A 212 -38.21 9.44 -1.04
CA GLU A 212 -37.18 9.43 -2.07
C GLU A 212 -35.89 10.09 -1.58
N THR A 213 -34.76 9.48 -1.89
CA THR A 213 -33.42 9.96 -1.53
C THR A 213 -33.10 9.96 -0.03
N LYS A 214 -34.06 9.65 0.85
CA LYS A 214 -33.80 9.58 2.28
C LYS A 214 -32.92 8.39 2.67
N GLU A 215 -32.13 8.59 3.71
CA GLU A 215 -31.15 7.62 4.23
C GLU A 215 -31.62 6.98 5.53
N PHE A 216 -31.29 5.70 5.70
CA PHE A 216 -31.43 4.99 6.97
C PHE A 216 -30.31 3.96 7.13
N LEU A 217 -30.12 3.51 8.38
CA LEU A 217 -29.09 2.55 8.74
C LEU A 217 -29.64 1.15 8.88
N VAL A 218 -28.86 0.20 8.39
CA VAL A 218 -29.12 -1.24 8.49
C VAL A 218 -27.88 -1.91 9.07
N THR A 219 -28.06 -2.78 10.06
CA THR A 219 -26.92 -3.49 10.66
C THR A 219 -26.79 -4.87 10.01
N VAL A 220 -25.62 -5.17 9.48
CA VAL A 220 -25.28 -6.45 8.85
C VAL A 220 -24.30 -7.20 9.75
N THR A 221 -24.62 -8.44 10.08
CA THR A 221 -23.79 -9.32 10.89
C THR A 221 -22.88 -10.18 10.00
N ILE A 222 -21.58 -10.09 10.23
CA ILE A 222 -20.52 -10.86 9.55
C ILE A 222 -20.12 -12.01 10.46
N ASN A 223 -20.21 -13.25 9.96
CA ASN A 223 -19.78 -14.47 10.64
C ASN A 223 -20.30 -14.61 12.09
N LYS A 224 -21.53 -14.14 12.37
CA LYS A 224 -22.20 -14.19 13.68
C LYS A 224 -21.48 -13.45 14.83
N LYS A 225 -20.38 -12.74 14.57
CA LYS A 225 -19.58 -12.05 15.59
C LYS A 225 -19.52 -10.55 15.38
N GLU A 226 -19.26 -10.10 14.16
CA GLU A 226 -18.99 -8.70 13.88
C GLU A 226 -20.24 -8.04 13.29
N LYS A 227 -20.57 -6.84 13.76
CA LYS A 227 -21.71 -6.06 13.25
C LYS A 227 -21.19 -4.84 12.50
N ALA A 228 -21.69 -4.62 11.29
CA ALA A 228 -21.36 -3.48 10.45
C ALA A 228 -22.63 -2.68 10.13
N LYS A 229 -22.58 -1.36 10.32
CA LYS A 229 -23.70 -0.46 9.97
C LYS A 229 -23.54 -0.02 8.52
N MET A 230 -24.51 -0.31 7.67
CA MET A 230 -24.52 0.03 6.26
C MET A 230 -25.53 1.14 5.99
N ARG A 231 -25.15 2.10 5.13
CA ARG A 231 -26.05 3.16 4.68
C ARG A 231 -26.94 2.66 3.56
N CYS A 232 -28.24 2.87 3.72
CA CYS A 232 -29.23 2.55 2.72
C CYS A 232 -29.95 3.82 2.29
N ARG A 233 -30.17 3.98 0.99
CA ARG A 233 -30.94 5.09 0.42
C ARG A 233 -32.08 4.56 -0.41
N ILE A 234 -33.28 5.09 -0.19
CA ILE A 234 -34.47 4.68 -0.95
C ILE A 234 -34.46 5.37 -2.31
N HIS A 235 -34.75 4.60 -3.35
CA HIS A 235 -34.94 5.05 -4.71
C HIS A 235 -36.18 4.39 -5.32
N HIS A 236 -37.16 5.20 -5.70
CA HIS A 236 -38.36 4.76 -6.36
C HIS A 236 -38.12 4.52 -7.85
N TRP A 237 -38.59 3.38 -8.33
CA TRP A 237 -38.53 2.91 -9.70
C TRP A 237 -39.96 2.77 -10.24
N SER A 238 -40.14 3.06 -11.52
CA SER A 238 -41.38 2.77 -12.26
C SER A 238 -41.05 1.95 -13.52
N THR A 239 -41.98 1.07 -13.88
CA THR A 239 -41.92 0.25 -15.09
C THR A 239 -41.89 1.14 -16.33
N GLU A 240 -42.72 2.18 -16.33
CA GLU A 240 -42.87 3.12 -17.45
C GLU A 240 -41.62 4.00 -17.59
N PRO A 241 -40.93 4.00 -18.75
CA PRO A 241 -39.69 4.76 -18.92
C PRO A 241 -39.82 6.28 -18.70
N GLY A 242 -41.01 6.86 -18.94
CA GLY A 242 -41.28 8.28 -18.76
C GLY A 242 -41.34 8.72 -17.30
N ASP A 243 -41.81 7.83 -16.44
CA ASP A 243 -42.04 8.08 -15.01
C ASP A 243 -40.85 7.69 -14.11
N ARG A 244 -39.78 7.18 -14.73
CA ARG A 244 -38.54 6.84 -14.02
C ARG A 244 -37.89 8.12 -13.49
N ILE A 245 -37.88 8.24 -12.18
CA ILE A 245 -37.13 9.28 -11.48
C ILE A 245 -35.65 9.05 -11.78
N LYS A 246 -35.01 10.03 -12.42
CA LYS A 246 -33.57 10.02 -12.56
C LYS A 246 -32.99 10.27 -11.17
N ALA A 247 -32.02 9.46 -10.76
CA ALA A 247 -31.28 9.72 -9.53
C ALA A 247 -30.54 11.06 -9.67
N GLU A 248 -31.18 12.14 -9.20
CA GLU A 248 -30.73 13.52 -9.37
C GLU A 248 -29.54 13.83 -8.45
N TYR A 249 -29.28 12.95 -7.46
CA TYR A 249 -28.19 13.06 -6.52
C TYR A 249 -27.05 12.08 -6.82
N PRO A 250 -25.80 12.56 -6.95
CA PRO A 250 -24.65 11.69 -6.84
C PRO A 250 -24.71 10.99 -5.48
N TRP A 251 -24.59 9.67 -5.47
CA TRP A 251 -24.56 8.80 -4.28
C TRP A 251 -23.44 9.13 -3.27
N PHE A 252 -22.68 10.19 -3.52
CA PHE A 252 -21.57 10.71 -2.72
C PHE A 252 -21.97 11.91 -1.84
N LYS A 253 -23.19 12.45 -1.98
CA LYS A 253 -23.72 13.52 -1.11
C LYS A 253 -24.52 12.93 0.04
N ARG A 254 -24.48 13.56 1.22
CA ARG A 254 -25.37 13.23 2.35
C ARG A 254 -26.80 13.62 1.99
N ALA A 255 -27.75 12.78 2.34
CA ALA A 255 -29.18 13.09 2.26
C ALA A 255 -29.81 13.12 3.66
N GLU A 256 -31.08 13.51 3.68
CA GLU A 256 -31.87 13.59 4.90
C GLU A 256 -32.12 12.20 5.49
N PRO A 257 -31.96 12.02 6.81
CA PRO A 257 -32.28 10.76 7.47
C PRO A 257 -33.81 10.54 7.50
N ILE A 258 -34.26 9.31 7.32
CA ILE A 258 -35.68 8.91 7.50
C ILE A 258 -36.06 9.03 8.98
N PHE A 259 -35.14 8.66 9.87
CA PHE A 259 -35.34 8.68 11.30
C PHE A 259 -34.40 9.69 11.95
N GLU A 260 -34.98 10.63 12.70
CA GLU A 260 -34.20 11.66 13.42
C GLU A 260 -33.22 11.05 14.43
N GLU A 261 -33.60 9.93 15.06
CA GLU A 261 -32.75 9.14 15.99
C GLU A 261 -31.46 8.62 15.33
N GLN A 262 -31.49 8.35 14.02
CA GLN A 262 -30.34 7.86 13.27
C GLN A 262 -29.53 8.99 12.62
N ALA A 263 -29.97 10.24 12.75
CA ALA A 263 -29.33 11.39 12.12
C ALA A 263 -27.88 11.59 12.62
N GLU A 264 -27.69 11.48 13.93
CA GLU A 264 -26.38 11.63 14.55
C GLU A 264 -25.42 10.51 14.10
N GLU A 265 -25.88 9.26 14.09
CA GLU A 265 -25.08 8.12 13.62
C GLU A 265 -24.74 8.24 12.13
N LEU A 266 -25.70 8.63 11.28
CA LEU A 266 -25.50 8.88 9.85
C LEU A 266 -24.52 10.01 9.58
N SER A 267 -24.43 11.00 10.47
CA SER A 267 -23.45 12.09 10.34
C SER A 267 -22.01 11.63 10.64
N SER A 268 -21.85 10.67 11.56
CA SER A 268 -20.56 10.16 12.05
C SER A 268 -19.88 9.19 11.08
N ILE A 269 -20.68 8.39 10.37
CA ILE A 269 -20.17 7.36 9.45
C ILE A 269 -19.50 8.06 8.24
N PRO A 270 -18.44 7.51 7.63
CA PRO A 270 -17.88 8.06 6.39
C PRO A 270 -18.82 7.85 5.20
N LEU A 271 -18.73 8.73 4.20
CA LEU A 271 -19.37 8.54 2.89
C LEU A 271 -18.47 7.73 1.95
N PRO A 272 -19.05 7.08 0.91
CA PRO A 272 -18.24 6.54 -0.17
C PRO A 272 -17.44 7.66 -0.84
N GLU A 273 -16.14 7.44 -1.03
CA GLU A 273 -15.29 8.40 -1.72
C GLU A 273 -15.54 8.32 -3.24
N TYR A 274 -15.79 9.48 -3.88
CA TYR A 274 -15.78 9.56 -5.33
C TYR A 274 -14.34 9.40 -5.82
N LYS A 275 -13.99 8.22 -6.34
CA LYS A 275 -12.75 8.07 -7.10
C LYS A 275 -12.98 8.66 -8.48
N ALA A 276 -12.57 9.93 -8.66
CA ALA A 276 -12.42 10.49 -9.99
C ALA A 276 -11.53 9.54 -10.79
N LEU A 277 -12.09 8.88 -11.81
CA LEU A 277 -11.31 8.07 -12.72
C LEU A 277 -10.28 9.00 -13.36
N HIS A 278 -9.00 8.84 -13.03
CA HIS A 278 -7.92 9.56 -13.70
C HIS A 278 -8.03 9.33 -15.22
N LYS A 279 -8.58 10.31 -15.94
CA LYS A 279 -8.41 10.48 -17.38
C LYS A 279 -7.91 11.90 -17.64
N SER A 280 -6.69 12.19 -17.19
CA SER A 280 -5.85 13.08 -17.97
C SER A 280 -5.19 12.19 -19.02
N ALA A 281 -5.89 11.97 -20.14
CA ALA A 281 -5.19 11.59 -21.35
C ALA A 281 -4.13 12.68 -21.59
N PRO A 282 -2.83 12.35 -21.76
CA PRO A 282 -1.90 13.36 -22.23
C PRO A 282 -2.40 13.81 -23.60
N ASP A 283 -2.72 15.10 -23.73
CA ASP A 283 -3.01 15.72 -25.01
C ASP A 283 -1.85 15.41 -25.96
N LEU A 284 -2.09 14.51 -26.92
CA LEU A 284 -1.18 14.28 -28.03
C LEU A 284 -1.25 15.53 -28.92
N LYS A 285 -0.31 16.46 -28.70
CA LYS A 285 0.08 17.49 -29.66
C LYS A 285 1.25 17.01 -30.49
#